data_AF-A0AA96UIP7-F1
#
_entry.id   AF-A0AA96UIP7-F1
#
_cell.length_a   1.000
_cell.length_b   1.000
_cell.length_c   1.000
_cell.angle_alpha   90.00
_cell.angle_beta   90.00
_cell.angle_gamma   90.00
#
_symmetry.space_group_name_H-M   'P 1'
#
loop_
_entity.id
_entity.type
_entity.pdbx_description
1 polymer ?
#
loop_
_entity_poly.entity_id
_entity_poly.type
_entity_poly.pdbx_seq_one_letter_code
_entity_poly.pdbx_strand_id
1 'polypeptide(L)'
;MSAYRHLTAVNPFNADSLGWPRLARQVADLERRHPGATLLAVNYGEAGALAHYGPALGLPAPYADHNGYSRFGRPAGTSATTIAVGYTPESLAPYWQSCTVADRIDNGRNVPAIEQGLPILVCTGQKYSWEELWPLLKHYN
;
A
#
# COMPACT_ATOMS: atom_id res chain seq x y z
N MET A 1 -1.25 27.03 19.27
CA MET A 1 -1.56 25.72 19.88
C MET A 1 -2.86 25.19 19.27
N SER A 2 -2.85 24.00 18.68
CA SER A 2 -2.85 23.86 17.22
C SER A 2 -4.14 23.13 16.81
N ALA A 3 -4.77 23.52 15.71
CA ALA A 3 -6.11 23.10 15.26
C ALA A 3 -6.30 21.56 15.06
N TYR A 4 -5.26 20.76 15.24
CA TYR A 4 -5.25 19.32 14.99
C TYR A 4 -5.75 18.46 16.14
N ARG A 5 -5.92 19.02 17.35
CA ARG A 5 -6.44 18.26 18.50
C ARG A 5 -7.91 17.84 18.33
N HIS A 6 -8.63 18.50 17.43
CA HIS A 6 -10.04 18.20 17.13
C HIS A 6 -10.22 17.18 16.00
N LEU A 7 -9.24 17.01 15.09
CA LEU A 7 -9.34 16.07 13.97
C LEU A 7 -9.22 14.61 14.43
N THR A 8 -8.27 14.32 15.32
CA THR A 8 -8.09 12.98 15.90
C THR A 8 -9.14 12.63 16.95
N ALA A 9 -9.75 13.64 17.59
CA ALA A 9 -10.77 13.45 18.63
C ALA A 9 -12.17 13.09 18.07
N VAL A 10 -12.44 13.36 16.79
CA VAL A 10 -13.75 13.10 16.16
C VAL A 10 -13.72 11.84 15.29
N ASN A 11 -12.64 11.60 14.54
CA ASN A 11 -12.44 10.34 13.82
C ASN A 11 -10.96 10.12 13.42
N PRO A 12 -10.24 9.13 13.98
CA PRO A 12 -8.84 8.86 13.64
C PRO A 12 -8.61 8.55 12.14
N PHE A 13 -9.59 7.99 11.43
CA PHE A 13 -9.49 7.70 9.98
C PHE A 13 -9.40 8.98 9.12
N ASN A 14 -9.87 10.12 9.62
CA ASN A 14 -9.73 11.40 8.92
C ASN A 14 -8.27 11.91 8.94
N ALA A 15 -7.46 11.46 9.91
CA ALA A 15 -6.05 11.83 9.97
C ALA A 15 -5.23 11.08 8.91
N ASP A 16 -5.52 9.80 8.64
CA ASP A 16 -4.89 9.03 7.55
C ASP A 16 -5.15 9.68 6.19
N SER A 17 -6.36 10.23 6.03
CA SER A 17 -6.80 10.92 4.82
C SER A 17 -5.95 12.12 4.41
N LEU A 18 -5.26 12.74 5.36
CA LEU A 18 -4.35 13.86 5.12
C LEU A 18 -3.08 13.43 4.37
N GLY A 19 -2.70 12.15 4.49
CA GLY A 19 -1.49 11.59 3.88
C GLY A 19 -1.70 11.00 2.49
N TRP A 20 -2.94 10.67 2.11
CA TRP A 20 -3.24 9.94 0.86
C TRP A 20 -2.69 10.57 -0.42
N PRO A 21 -2.79 11.90 -0.66
CA PRO A 21 -2.19 12.48 -1.86
C PRO A 21 -0.66 12.33 -1.89
N ARG A 22 -0.02 12.28 -0.70
CA ARG A 22 1.43 12.12 -0.59
C ARG A 22 1.84 10.66 -0.76
N LEU A 23 1.11 9.73 -0.15
CA LEU A 23 1.29 8.30 -0.38
C LEU A 23 1.24 7.97 -1.88
N ALA A 24 0.24 8.47 -2.60
CA ALA A 24 0.11 8.23 -4.04
C ALA A 24 1.33 8.76 -4.82
N ARG A 25 1.90 9.91 -4.43
CA ARG A 25 3.15 10.42 -5.02
C ARG A 25 4.36 9.54 -4.69
N GLN A 26 4.52 9.10 -3.43
CA GLN A 26 5.61 8.19 -3.04
C GLN A 26 5.57 6.90 -3.87
N VAL A 27 4.37 6.33 -4.05
CA VAL A 27 4.18 5.12 -4.88
C VAL A 27 4.41 5.41 -6.36
N ALA A 28 3.97 6.56 -6.89
CA ALA A 28 4.26 6.96 -8.27
C ALA A 28 5.76 7.15 -8.54
N ASP A 29 6.50 7.70 -7.58
CA ASP A 29 7.96 7.87 -7.68
C ASP A 29 8.69 6.52 -7.67
N LEU A 30 8.15 5.52 -6.97
CA LEU A 30 8.64 4.15 -6.99
C LEU A 30 8.27 3.44 -8.30
N GLU A 31 7.02 3.55 -8.77
CA GLU A 31 6.56 2.93 -10.02
C GLU A 31 7.37 3.45 -11.20
N ARG A 32 7.67 4.75 -11.29
CA ARG A 32 8.54 5.29 -12.35
C ARG A 32 9.95 4.72 -12.35
N ARG A 33 10.45 4.25 -11.20
CA ARG A 33 11.75 3.55 -11.08
C ARG A 33 11.64 2.04 -11.33
N HIS A 34 10.43 1.50 -11.22
CA HIS A 34 10.11 0.08 -11.38
C HIS A 34 8.87 -0.06 -12.29
N PRO A 35 8.97 0.36 -13.56
CA PRO A 35 7.80 0.48 -14.43
C PRO A 35 7.10 -0.86 -14.60
N GLY A 36 5.76 -0.85 -14.50
CA GLY A 36 4.95 -2.07 -14.56
C GLY A 36 4.90 -2.87 -13.26
N ALA A 37 5.37 -2.30 -12.14
CA ALA A 37 5.21 -2.91 -10.83
C ALA A 37 3.74 -3.11 -10.47
N THR A 38 3.43 -4.25 -9.85
CA THR A 38 2.12 -4.50 -9.24
C THR A 38 2.01 -3.74 -7.94
N LEU A 39 0.92 -3.00 -7.75
CA LEU A 39 0.65 -2.27 -6.50
C LEU A 39 -0.21 -3.14 -5.58
N LEU A 40 0.34 -3.55 -4.45
CA LEU A 40 -0.36 -4.32 -3.42
C LEU A 40 -0.43 -3.49 -2.14
N ALA A 41 -1.62 -3.24 -1.64
CA ALA A 41 -1.86 -2.54 -0.38
C ALA A 41 -2.34 -3.52 0.69
N VAL A 42 -1.81 -3.39 1.91
CA VAL A 42 -2.17 -4.25 3.04
C VAL A 42 -3.61 -4.05 3.45
N ASN A 43 -4.20 -2.87 3.26
CA ASN A 43 -5.61 -2.65 3.57
C ASN A 43 -6.34 -1.79 2.52
N TYR A 44 -7.67 -1.73 2.65
CA TYR A 44 -8.52 -0.99 1.71
C TYR A 44 -8.36 0.54 1.78
N GLY A 45 -7.79 1.09 2.85
CA GLY A 45 -7.45 2.50 3.03
C GLY A 45 -6.35 2.92 2.07
N GLU A 46 -5.18 2.26 2.11
CA GLU A 46 -4.10 2.57 1.15
C GLU A 46 -4.52 2.20 -0.28
N ALA A 47 -5.22 1.07 -0.47
CA ALA A 47 -5.72 0.69 -1.80
C ALA A 47 -6.69 1.74 -2.35
N GLY A 48 -7.59 2.26 -1.52
CA GLY A 48 -8.52 3.33 -1.87
C GLY A 48 -7.81 4.64 -2.18
N ALA A 49 -6.78 5.00 -1.42
CA ALA A 49 -5.94 6.17 -1.67
C ALA A 49 -5.26 6.10 -3.04
N LEU A 50 -4.64 4.95 -3.36
CA LEU A 50 -4.01 4.72 -4.64
C LEU A 50 -5.02 4.67 -5.78
N ALA A 51 -6.19 4.05 -5.58
CA ALA A 51 -7.24 4.00 -6.60
C ALA A 51 -7.82 5.39 -6.90
N HIS A 52 -7.90 6.28 -5.91
CA HIS A 52 -8.44 7.62 -6.08
C HIS A 52 -7.41 8.62 -6.65
N TYR A 53 -6.21 8.70 -6.06
CA TYR A 53 -5.20 9.70 -6.44
C TYR A 53 -4.21 9.21 -7.50
N GLY A 54 -4.01 7.90 -7.62
CA GLY A 54 -3.04 7.29 -8.52
C GLY A 54 -3.28 7.50 -10.01
N PRO A 55 -4.52 7.48 -10.55
CA PRO A 55 -4.77 7.67 -11.97
C PRO A 55 -4.20 9.00 -12.52
N ALA A 56 -4.30 10.09 -11.74
CA ALA A 56 -3.74 11.39 -12.12
C ALA A 56 -2.19 11.41 -12.15
N LEU A 57 -1.55 10.41 -11.53
CA LEU A 57 -0.11 10.23 -11.49
C LEU A 57 0.38 9.13 -12.45
N GLY A 58 -0.53 8.52 -13.24
CA GLY A 58 -0.22 7.43 -14.16
C GLY A 58 -0.05 6.06 -13.50
N LEU A 59 -0.46 5.89 -12.24
CA LEU A 59 -0.38 4.59 -11.57
C LEU A 59 -1.39 3.59 -12.15
N PRO A 60 -1.02 2.30 -12.26
CA PRO A 60 -1.97 1.23 -12.53
C PRO A 60 -2.94 1.04 -11.36
N ALA A 61 -4.02 0.27 -11.59
CA ALA A 61 -4.97 -0.07 -10.54
C ALA A 61 -4.28 -0.86 -9.40
N PRO A 62 -4.52 -0.49 -8.12
CA PRO A 62 -4.00 -1.23 -6.97
C PRO A 62 -4.84 -2.46 -6.66
N TYR A 63 -4.25 -3.38 -5.92
CA TYR A 63 -4.89 -4.55 -5.33
C TYR A 63 -4.77 -4.51 -3.81
N ALA A 64 -5.77 -5.05 -3.12
CA ALA A 64 -5.71 -5.31 -1.68
C ALA A 64 -6.34 -6.68 -1.39
N ASP A 65 -5.63 -7.46 -0.59
CA ASP A 65 -6.03 -8.77 -0.06
C ASP A 65 -6.90 -8.65 1.21
N HIS A 66 -7.17 -7.44 1.66
CA HIS A 66 -7.95 -7.13 2.86
C HIS A 66 -9.47 -7.15 2.63
N ASN A 67 -10.18 -7.82 3.54
CA ASN A 67 -11.63 -7.74 3.67
C ASN A 67 -12.38 -7.93 2.33
N GLY A 68 -13.49 -7.20 2.14
CA GLY A 68 -14.27 -7.22 0.91
C GLY A 68 -13.51 -6.71 -0.31
N TYR A 69 -12.45 -5.92 -0.15
CA TYR A 69 -11.64 -5.41 -1.26
C TYR A 69 -11.02 -6.55 -2.06
N SER A 70 -10.62 -7.63 -1.36
CA SER A 70 -10.06 -8.84 -1.98
C SER A 70 -10.99 -9.55 -2.99
N ARG A 71 -12.26 -9.14 -3.05
CA ARG A 71 -13.27 -9.62 -4.02
C ARG A 71 -13.27 -8.85 -5.33
N PHE A 72 -12.64 -7.67 -5.40
CA PHE A 72 -12.50 -6.91 -6.65
C PHE A 72 -11.51 -7.53 -7.64
N GLY A 73 -10.69 -8.48 -7.17
CA GLY A 73 -9.81 -9.26 -8.01
C GLY A 73 -8.43 -9.40 -7.39
N ARG A 74 -7.56 -10.06 -8.14
CA ARG A 74 -6.14 -10.23 -7.85
C ARG A 74 -5.34 -10.00 -9.12
N PRO A 75 -4.03 -9.73 -9.04
CA PRO A 75 -3.19 -9.73 -10.22
C PRO A 75 -3.11 -11.15 -10.82
N ALA A 76 -2.68 -11.26 -12.07
CA ALA A 76 -2.54 -12.54 -12.78
C ALA A 76 -1.08 -12.98 -12.83
N GLY A 77 -0.82 -14.29 -12.81
CA GLY A 77 0.52 -14.86 -13.02
C GLY A 77 1.50 -14.42 -11.93
N THR A 78 2.70 -13.98 -12.32
CA THR A 78 3.72 -13.48 -11.39
C THR A 78 4.15 -12.07 -11.78
N SER A 79 4.50 -11.26 -10.79
CA SER A 79 5.02 -9.91 -11.01
C SER A 79 6.55 -9.91 -10.89
N ALA A 80 7.22 -9.29 -11.87
CA ALA A 80 8.67 -9.07 -11.78
C ALA A 80 9.01 -8.14 -10.60
N THR A 81 8.15 -7.16 -10.31
CA THR A 81 8.25 -6.28 -9.16
C THR A 81 6.87 -6.02 -8.56
N THR A 82 6.80 -6.02 -7.24
CA THR A 82 5.62 -5.61 -6.47
C THR A 82 6.01 -4.45 -5.57
N ILE A 83 5.27 -3.34 -5.65
CA ILE A 83 5.34 -2.27 -4.65
C ILE A 83 4.27 -2.59 -3.61
N ALA A 84 4.70 -3.01 -2.43
CA ALA A 84 3.81 -3.43 -1.34
C ALA A 84 3.71 -2.33 -0.28
N VAL A 85 2.51 -1.82 -0.04
CA VAL A 85 2.24 -0.70 0.86
C VAL A 85 1.65 -1.22 2.17
N GLY A 86 2.24 -0.83 3.29
CA GLY A 86 1.75 -1.16 4.64
C GLY A 86 2.22 -2.51 5.18
N TYR A 87 2.79 -3.38 4.33
CA TYR A 87 3.37 -4.66 4.75
C TYR A 87 4.72 -4.49 5.44
N THR A 88 5.09 -5.47 6.27
CA THR A 88 6.46 -5.59 6.78
C THR A 88 7.28 -6.58 5.92
N PRO A 89 8.61 -6.43 5.83
CA PRO A 89 9.46 -7.39 5.12
C PRO A 89 9.26 -8.83 5.60
N GLU A 90 9.08 -9.02 6.92
CA GLU A 90 8.89 -10.34 7.54
C GLU A 90 7.59 -11.00 7.08
N SER A 91 6.51 -10.23 6.93
CA SER A 91 5.22 -10.75 6.45
C SER A 91 5.27 -11.28 5.01
N LEU A 92 6.17 -10.72 4.18
CA LEU A 92 6.30 -11.07 2.76
C LEU A 92 7.48 -12.01 2.46
N ALA A 93 8.42 -12.18 3.39
CA ALA A 93 9.58 -13.05 3.24
C ALA A 93 9.26 -14.51 2.83
N PRO A 94 8.14 -15.13 3.25
CA PRO A 94 7.77 -16.46 2.77
C PRO A 94 7.48 -16.50 1.25
N TYR A 95 7.00 -15.41 0.67
CA TYR A 95 6.39 -15.37 -0.66
C TYR A 95 7.23 -14.66 -1.74
N TRP A 96 8.18 -13.81 -1.33
CA TRP A 96 9.15 -13.15 -2.21
C TRP A 96 10.59 -13.51 -1.84
N GLN A 97 11.51 -13.43 -2.80
CA GLN A 97 12.94 -13.62 -2.56
C GLN A 97 13.55 -12.42 -1.83
N SER A 98 13.11 -11.21 -2.16
CA SER A 98 13.57 -9.97 -1.52
C SER A 98 12.42 -8.99 -1.40
N CYS A 99 12.33 -8.32 -0.24
CA CYS A 99 11.46 -7.18 -0.01
C CYS A 99 12.26 -6.16 0.81
N THR A 100 12.50 -4.97 0.24
CA THR A 100 13.27 -3.92 0.89
C THR A 100 12.39 -2.71 1.17
N VAL A 101 12.59 -2.07 2.33
CA VAL A 101 11.91 -0.81 2.66
C VAL A 101 12.49 0.28 1.75
N ALA A 102 11.69 0.74 0.79
CA ALA A 102 12.09 1.76 -0.16
C ALA A 102 11.62 3.16 0.27
N ASP A 103 10.54 3.22 1.03
CA ASP A 103 10.03 4.43 1.68
C ASP A 103 9.12 4.06 2.87
N ARG A 104 8.54 5.06 3.55
CA ARG A 104 7.51 4.89 4.58
C ARG A 104 6.36 5.85 4.32
N ILE A 105 5.14 5.43 4.63
CA ILE A 105 3.95 6.28 4.55
C ILE A 105 4.19 7.52 5.39
N ASP A 106 4.13 8.68 4.75
CA ASP A 106 4.35 9.94 5.42
C ASP A 106 3.32 10.96 4.99
N ASN A 107 2.51 11.42 5.96
CA ASN A 107 1.49 12.44 5.74
C ASN A 107 2.07 13.87 5.63
N GLY A 108 3.39 14.02 5.81
CA GLY A 108 4.13 15.28 5.66
C GLY A 108 3.79 16.33 6.71
N ARG A 109 3.00 15.95 7.72
CA ARG A 109 2.61 16.76 8.86
C ARG A 109 2.92 15.92 10.09
N ASN A 110 3.28 16.53 11.20
CA ASN A 110 3.54 15.77 12.42
C ASN A 110 2.21 15.38 13.12
N VAL A 111 1.25 14.87 12.32
CA VAL A 111 -0.09 14.48 12.73
C VAL A 111 -0.07 12.96 12.92
N PRO A 112 -0.37 12.45 14.12
CA PRO A 112 -0.53 11.03 14.34
C PRO A 112 -1.66 10.49 13.46
N ALA A 113 -1.36 9.45 12.69
CA ALA A 113 -2.29 8.71 11.85
C ALA A 113 -1.97 7.22 12.05
N ILE A 114 -2.94 6.32 11.85
CA ILE A 114 -2.78 4.89 12.13
C ILE A 114 -1.71 4.30 11.21
N GLU A 115 -1.73 4.70 9.94
CA GLU A 115 -0.85 4.15 8.90
C GLU A 115 0.50 4.88 8.79
N GLN A 116 0.68 5.97 9.56
CA GLN A 116 1.89 6.80 9.50
C GLN A 116 3.12 5.97 9.88
N GLY A 117 4.15 6.01 9.04
CA GLY A 117 5.41 5.33 9.25
C GLY A 117 5.42 3.86 8.82
N LEU A 118 4.29 3.30 8.37
CA LEU A 118 4.29 1.96 7.80
C LEU A 118 5.16 1.87 6.54
N PRO A 119 5.76 0.71 6.24
CA PRO A 119 6.68 0.59 5.11
C PRO A 119 5.99 0.69 3.75
N ILE A 120 6.72 1.20 2.77
CA ILE A 120 6.48 0.98 1.35
C ILE A 120 7.65 0.14 0.84
N LEU A 121 7.36 -1.12 0.51
CA LEU A 121 8.35 -2.11 0.12
C LEU A 121 8.47 -2.20 -1.40
N VAL A 122 9.67 -2.50 -1.89
CA VAL A 122 9.90 -3.01 -3.24
C VAL A 122 10.28 -4.48 -3.12
N CYS A 123 9.44 -5.35 -3.67
CA CYS A 123 9.58 -6.79 -3.61
C CYS A 123 9.88 -7.39 -4.99
N THR A 124 10.81 -8.34 -5.05
CA THR A 124 11.23 -9.05 -6.27
C THR A 124 11.38 -10.55 -6.03
N GLY A 125 11.40 -11.32 -7.11
CA GLY A 125 11.50 -12.78 -7.07
C GLY A 125 10.28 -13.42 -6.39
N GLN A 126 9.07 -13.07 -6.86
CA GLN A 126 7.83 -13.66 -6.40
C GLN A 126 7.88 -15.20 -6.59
N LYS A 127 7.69 -15.96 -5.51
CA LYS A 127 7.91 -17.42 -5.49
C LYS A 127 6.74 -18.24 -6.01
N TYR A 128 5.53 -17.68 -5.91
CA TYR A 128 4.28 -18.34 -6.29
C TYR A 128 3.45 -17.40 -7.16
N SER A 129 2.60 -17.95 -8.02
CA SER A 129 1.65 -17.15 -8.79
C SER A 129 0.66 -16.42 -7.87
N TRP A 130 0.08 -15.32 -8.34
CA TRP A 130 -0.95 -14.61 -7.60
C TRP A 130 -2.17 -15.49 -7.33
N GLU A 131 -2.48 -16.45 -8.22
CA GLU A 131 -3.47 -17.52 -8.01
C GLU A 131 -3.22 -18.26 -6.67
N GLU A 132 -1.97 -18.62 -6.41
CA GLU A 132 -1.53 -19.40 -5.25
C GLU A 132 -1.36 -18.49 -4.01
N LEU A 133 -0.85 -17.27 -4.20
CA LEU A 133 -0.62 -16.32 -3.11
C LEU A 133 -1.91 -15.74 -2.54
N TRP A 134 -2.89 -15.41 -3.40
CA TRP A 134 -4.09 -14.71 -2.98
C TRP A 134 -4.85 -15.36 -1.80
N PRO A 135 -5.10 -16.68 -1.77
CA PRO A 135 -5.73 -17.30 -0.61
C PRO A 135 -4.88 -17.27 0.67
N LEU A 136 -3.55 -17.15 0.56
CA LEU A 136 -2.63 -17.10 1.69
C LEU A 136 -2.49 -15.69 2.29
N LEU A 137 -2.62 -14.68 1.44
CA LEU A 137 -2.49 -13.27 1.79
C LEU A 137 -3.81 -12.67 2.31
N LYS A 138 -4.96 -13.22 1.90
CA LYS A 138 -6.28 -12.75 2.32
C LYS A 138 -6.43 -12.70 3.84
N HIS A 139 -6.89 -11.56 4.32
CA HIS A 139 -7.09 -11.31 5.75
C HIS A 139 -8.27 -10.34 6.00
N TYR A 140 -8.77 -10.28 7.23
CA TYR A 140 -10.04 -9.60 7.58
C TYR A 140 -9.97 -8.67 8.80
N ASN A 141 -8.81 -8.62 9.45
CA ASN A 141 -8.57 -7.92 10.71
C ASN A 141 -8.32 -6.43 10.52
#